data_AF-A0A954FT80-F1
#
_entry.id   AF-A0A954FT80-F1
#
_cell.length_a   1.000
_cell.length_b   1.000
_cell.length_c   1.000
_cell.angle_alpha   90.00
_cell.angle_beta   90.00
_cell.angle_gamma   90.00
#
_symmetry.space_group_name_H-M   'P 1'
#
loop_
_entity.id
_entity.type
_entity.pdbx_description
1 polymer ?
#
loop_
_entity_poly.entity_id
_entity_poly.type
_entity_poly.pdbx_seq_one_letter_code
_entity_poly.pdbx_strand_id
1 'polypeptide(L)'
;QSQNQRENLILVCLEAQGLSWPNWRARHPDNPQRIRTVVKTVLEAIPLQEPRLTLACHSGGGSFLWGFLNGAAEIPEQVDRFIFLDANYSFSEKDQHGRKLIDWLKGDKRRRLVVLAYDDRNVLFRGKKVVSPTGGTYRATYRMRDRFQQDLKFSESTTGDFVTFSALGDQVRFLIHRNPQNQILHTRLVGEMNGYLYAVTLETPEAKQGRLPGPPRTYTKWVQPEPFKQHGTE
;
A
#
# COMPACT_ATOMS: atom_id res chain seq x y z
N GLN A 1 25.45 10.12 -10.51
CA GLN A 1 24.07 9.76 -10.14
C GLN A 1 23.28 9.62 -11.43
N SER A 2 22.62 8.49 -11.69
CA SER A 2 21.75 8.38 -12.87
C SER A 2 20.44 9.12 -12.57
N GLN A 3 20.27 10.31 -13.12
CA GLN A 3 18.97 10.96 -13.14
C GLN A 3 17.99 10.05 -13.90
N ASN A 4 16.80 9.83 -13.35
CA ASN A 4 15.75 9.13 -14.09
C ASN A 4 15.27 10.05 -15.22
N GLN A 5 15.75 9.78 -16.44
CA GLN A 5 15.44 10.58 -17.63
C GLN A 5 13.96 10.47 -18.06
N ARG A 6 13.20 9.51 -17.49
CA ARG A 6 11.79 9.29 -17.86
C ARG A 6 10.82 10.12 -17.04
N GLU A 7 11.12 10.33 -15.76
CA GLU A 7 10.21 11.00 -14.84
C GLU A 7 10.90 11.49 -13.57
N ASN A 8 10.31 12.51 -12.96
CA ASN A 8 10.65 12.97 -11.62
C ASN A 8 9.84 12.19 -10.59
N LEU A 9 10.54 11.45 -9.71
CA LEU A 9 9.91 10.77 -8.59
C LEU A 9 10.00 11.63 -7.35
N ILE A 10 8.85 12.03 -6.80
CA ILE A 10 8.76 12.83 -5.58
C ILE A 10 8.16 11.97 -4.49
N LEU A 11 8.90 11.78 -3.39
CA LEU A 11 8.44 11.06 -2.22
C LEU A 11 7.95 12.04 -1.17
N VAL A 12 6.69 11.90 -0.77
CA VAL A 12 6.09 12.66 0.33
C VAL A 12 5.77 11.70 1.46
N CYS A 13 6.42 11.88 2.61
CA CYS A 13 6.18 11.11 3.82
C CYS A 13 5.33 11.94 4.78
N LEU A 14 4.11 11.47 5.07
CA LEU A 14 3.18 12.15 5.98
C LEU A 14 3.17 11.48 7.35
N GLU A 15 3.27 12.29 8.39
CA GLU A 15 3.19 11.86 9.78
C GLU A 15 1.96 12.46 10.45
N ALA A 16 1.26 11.66 11.27
CA ALA A 16 0.18 12.15 12.11
C ALA A 16 0.73 12.78 13.38
N GLN A 17 0.14 13.89 13.82
CA GLN A 17 0.36 14.38 15.18
C GLN A 17 0.02 13.28 16.20
N GLY A 18 0.99 12.90 17.04
CA GLY A 18 0.87 11.77 17.97
C GLY A 18 1.23 10.40 17.38
N LEU A 19 1.90 10.36 16.21
CA LEU A 19 2.56 9.19 15.61
C LEU A 19 1.62 8.00 15.31
N SER A 20 0.32 8.24 15.19
CA SER A 20 -0.68 7.19 14.94
C SER A 20 -1.86 7.74 14.13
N TRP A 21 -1.90 7.42 12.84
CA TRP A 21 -3.03 7.74 11.97
C TRP A 21 -4.37 7.16 12.45
N PRO A 22 -4.46 5.94 13.02
CA PRO A 22 -5.71 5.45 13.62
C PRO A 22 -6.18 6.33 14.79
N ASN A 23 -5.29 6.66 15.72
CA ASN A 23 -5.63 7.49 16.89
C ASN A 23 -5.94 8.93 16.49
N TRP A 24 -5.24 9.46 15.48
CA TRP A 24 -5.54 10.77 14.91
C TRP A 24 -6.93 10.78 14.29
N ARG A 25 -7.27 9.78 13.46
CA ARG A 25 -8.59 9.68 12.82
C ARG A 25 -9.73 9.59 13.83
N ALA A 26 -9.53 8.83 14.92
CA ALA A 26 -10.50 8.69 16.00
C ALA A 26 -10.81 10.02 16.72
N ARG A 27 -9.84 10.96 16.75
CA ARG A 27 -9.97 12.27 17.40
C ARG A 27 -10.46 13.39 16.49
N HIS A 28 -10.56 13.16 15.19
CA HIS A 28 -10.95 14.17 14.20
C HIS A 28 -12.15 13.66 13.40
N PRO A 29 -13.40 13.96 13.80
CA PRO A 29 -14.59 13.50 13.07
C PRO A 29 -14.64 13.96 11.61
N ASP A 30 -14.06 15.12 11.31
CA ASP A 30 -13.90 15.71 9.97
C ASP A 30 -12.64 15.21 9.23
N ASN A 31 -12.01 14.13 9.71
CA ASN A 31 -10.83 13.52 9.10
C ASN A 31 -10.93 13.29 7.58
N PRO A 32 -12.07 12.85 6.99
CA PRO A 32 -12.07 12.53 5.57
C PRO A 32 -11.78 13.76 4.71
N GLN A 33 -12.40 14.90 5.05
CA GLN A 33 -12.17 16.18 4.39
C GLN A 33 -10.75 16.69 4.65
N ARG A 34 -10.27 16.65 5.89
CA ARG A 34 -8.90 17.08 6.24
C ARG A 34 -7.83 16.31 5.47
N ILE A 35 -7.96 14.98 5.40
CA ILE A 35 -7.03 14.12 4.68
C ILE A 35 -7.00 14.47 3.19
N ARG A 36 -8.17 14.69 2.57
CA ARG A 36 -8.24 15.12 1.18
C ARG A 36 -7.63 16.50 0.96
N THR A 37 -7.82 17.44 1.88
CA THR A 37 -7.17 18.75 1.83
C THR A 37 -5.66 18.62 1.89
N VAL A 38 -5.11 17.77 2.79
CA VAL A 38 -3.66 17.53 2.86
C VAL A 38 -3.11 17.02 1.52
N VAL A 39 -3.73 16.01 0.93
CA VAL A 39 -3.30 15.48 -0.39
C VAL A 39 -3.38 16.55 -1.48
N LYS A 40 -4.45 17.34 -1.49
CA LYS A 40 -4.63 18.44 -2.43
C LYS A 40 -3.53 19.49 -2.27
N THR A 41 -3.27 19.96 -1.05
CA THR A 41 -2.24 20.97 -0.76
C THR A 41 -0.84 20.49 -1.15
N VAL A 42 -0.53 19.21 -0.94
CA VAL A 42 0.75 18.62 -1.40
C VAL A 42 0.87 18.70 -2.92
N LEU A 43 -0.18 18.35 -3.66
CA LEU A 43 -0.16 18.42 -5.12
C LEU A 43 -0.09 19.86 -5.64
N GLU A 44 -0.76 20.80 -4.99
CA GLU A 44 -0.71 22.23 -5.36
C GLU A 44 0.65 22.86 -5.07
N ALA A 45 1.36 22.39 -4.05
CA ALA A 45 2.69 22.88 -3.68
C ALA A 45 3.80 22.41 -4.65
N ILE A 46 3.54 21.40 -5.48
CA ILE A 46 4.52 20.81 -6.39
C ILE A 46 4.09 21.12 -7.84
N PRO A 47 4.87 21.90 -8.61
CA PRO A 47 4.49 22.30 -9.96
C PRO A 47 4.65 21.12 -10.96
N LEU A 48 3.68 20.21 -10.98
CA LEU A 48 3.63 19.06 -11.88
C LEU A 48 2.70 19.34 -13.05
N GLN A 49 3.16 19.13 -14.29
CA GLN A 49 2.32 19.26 -15.48
C GLN A 49 1.27 18.14 -15.56
N GLU A 50 1.68 16.89 -15.34
CA GLU A 50 0.82 15.71 -15.36
C GLU A 50 1.10 14.83 -14.12
N PRO A 51 0.59 15.21 -12.93
CA PRO A 51 0.85 14.47 -11.71
C PRO A 51 0.21 13.08 -11.76
N ARG A 52 1.02 12.05 -11.50
CA ARG A 52 0.55 10.70 -11.17
C ARG A 52 0.73 10.45 -9.69
N LEU A 53 -0.36 10.08 -9.02
CA LEU A 53 -0.39 9.92 -7.57
C LEU A 53 -0.48 8.43 -7.20
N THR A 54 0.64 7.89 -6.73
CA THR A 54 0.66 6.59 -6.03
C THR A 54 0.46 6.82 -4.54
N LEU A 55 -0.64 6.28 -4.00
CA LEU A 55 -0.93 6.30 -2.56
C LEU A 55 -0.48 4.97 -1.94
N ALA A 56 0.58 5.01 -1.13
CA ALA A 56 1.10 3.86 -0.41
C ALA A 56 1.00 4.05 1.10
N CYS A 57 0.68 2.98 1.82
CA CYS A 57 0.68 2.99 3.27
C CYS A 57 1.20 1.68 3.86
N HIS A 58 1.66 1.77 5.10
CA HIS A 58 2.03 0.61 5.91
C HIS A 58 1.33 0.66 7.26
N SER A 59 0.88 -0.49 7.77
CA SER A 59 0.36 -0.63 9.13
C SER A 59 -0.71 0.42 9.49
N GLY A 60 -0.48 1.19 10.57
CA GLY A 60 -1.28 2.34 11.01
C GLY A 60 -1.59 3.35 9.91
N GLY A 61 -0.67 3.56 8.97
CA GLY A 61 -0.82 4.47 7.84
C GLY A 61 -2.01 4.14 6.94
N GLY A 62 -2.49 2.89 6.94
CA GLY A 62 -3.72 2.52 6.27
C GLY A 62 -4.91 3.37 6.68
N SER A 63 -4.96 3.81 7.94
CA SER A 63 -6.02 4.69 8.44
C SER A 63 -6.15 6.00 7.65
N PHE A 64 -5.01 6.56 7.19
CA PHE A 64 -4.99 7.76 6.34
C PHE A 64 -5.61 7.47 4.98
N LEU A 65 -5.19 6.40 4.29
CA LEU A 65 -5.73 6.02 2.97
C LEU A 65 -7.22 5.65 3.02
N TRP A 66 -7.66 4.94 4.05
CA TRP A 66 -9.09 4.67 4.25
C TRP A 66 -9.88 5.95 4.53
N GLY A 67 -9.32 6.90 5.29
CA GLY A 67 -9.91 8.23 5.47
C GLY A 67 -10.01 9.03 4.18
N PHE A 68 -8.99 8.95 3.32
CA PHE A 68 -9.02 9.52 1.97
C PHE A 68 -10.18 8.95 1.14
N LEU A 69 -10.35 7.62 1.13
CA LEU A 69 -11.45 6.93 0.44
C LEU A 69 -12.83 7.26 1.03
N ASN A 70 -12.91 7.55 2.32
CA ASN A 70 -14.15 8.00 2.97
C ASN A 70 -14.53 9.43 2.56
N GLY A 71 -13.57 10.25 2.14
CA GLY A 71 -13.76 11.67 1.88
C GLY A 71 -14.47 12.03 0.57
N ALA A 72 -14.81 11.04 -0.28
CA ALA A 72 -15.64 11.27 -1.45
C ALA A 72 -16.31 9.98 -1.96
N ALA A 73 -17.27 10.16 -2.87
CA ALA A 73 -17.90 9.07 -3.61
C ALA A 73 -16.94 8.42 -4.62
N GLU A 74 -16.09 9.22 -5.26
CA GLU A 74 -15.20 8.76 -6.34
C GLU A 74 -13.73 9.04 -6.05
N ILE A 75 -12.87 8.18 -6.59
CA ILE A 75 -11.43 8.29 -6.51
C ILE A 75 -10.93 9.18 -7.66
N PRO A 76 -10.13 10.24 -7.39
CA PRO A 76 -9.62 11.12 -8.42
C PRO A 76 -8.81 10.38 -9.50
N GLU A 77 -8.95 10.82 -10.76
CA GLU A 77 -8.35 10.12 -11.91
C GLU A 77 -6.82 10.10 -11.89
N GLN A 78 -6.19 11.12 -11.31
CA GLN A 78 -4.74 11.24 -11.12
C GLN A 78 -4.17 10.16 -10.19
N VAL A 79 -4.99 9.49 -9.38
CA VAL A 79 -4.54 8.37 -8.56
C VAL A 79 -4.33 7.16 -9.46
N ASP A 80 -3.08 6.77 -9.65
CA ASP A 80 -2.71 5.66 -10.52
C ASP A 80 -2.58 4.34 -9.74
N ARG A 81 -2.28 4.41 -8.44
CA ARG A 81 -2.05 3.23 -7.62
C ARG A 81 -2.47 3.40 -6.17
N PHE A 82 -3.06 2.36 -5.61
CA PHE A 82 -3.17 2.14 -4.17
C PHE A 82 -2.30 0.97 -3.75
N ILE A 83 -1.49 1.18 -2.71
CA ILE A 83 -0.66 0.16 -2.09
C ILE A 83 -0.97 0.07 -0.60
N PHE A 84 -1.50 -1.07 -0.17
CA PHE A 84 -1.66 -1.40 1.24
C PHE A 84 -0.63 -2.44 1.64
N LEU A 85 0.38 -2.03 2.42
CA LEU A 85 1.39 -2.91 2.98
C LEU A 85 0.99 -3.25 4.41
N ASP A 86 0.39 -4.42 4.61
CA ASP A 86 -0.06 -4.88 5.91
C ASP A 86 -0.99 -3.85 6.62
N ALA A 87 -1.91 -3.25 5.84
CA ALA A 87 -2.58 -1.99 6.18
C ALA A 87 -4.08 -1.93 5.83
N ASN A 88 -4.66 -3.00 5.29
CA ASN A 88 -6.05 -3.01 4.80
C ASN A 88 -7.08 -3.42 5.86
N TYR A 89 -6.71 -3.47 7.16
CA TYR A 89 -7.60 -3.95 8.22
C TYR A 89 -8.83 -3.07 8.49
N SER A 90 -8.87 -1.82 8.02
CA SER A 90 -10.06 -0.95 8.10
C SER A 90 -10.97 -1.01 6.86
N PHE A 91 -10.77 -1.96 5.95
CA PHE A 91 -11.67 -2.19 4.83
C PHE A 91 -13.12 -2.38 5.31
N SER A 92 -14.06 -1.68 4.67
CA SER A 92 -15.44 -1.54 5.13
C SER A 92 -16.43 -1.52 3.96
N GLU A 93 -17.40 -2.44 4.00
CA GLU A 93 -18.55 -2.44 3.08
C GLU A 93 -19.50 -1.27 3.33
N LYS A 94 -19.65 -0.88 4.61
CA LYS A 94 -20.50 0.26 5.00
C LYS A 94 -20.01 1.56 4.33
N ASP A 95 -18.70 1.72 4.21
CA ASP A 95 -18.07 2.90 3.59
C ASP A 95 -17.89 2.75 2.06
N GLN A 96 -18.45 1.66 1.50
CA GLN A 96 -18.45 1.32 0.07
C GLN A 96 -17.05 1.20 -0.54
N HIS A 97 -16.03 0.84 0.27
CA HIS A 97 -14.64 0.77 -0.19
C HIS A 97 -14.46 -0.14 -1.39
N GLY A 98 -15.11 -1.32 -1.38
CA GLY A 98 -15.03 -2.27 -2.49
C GLY A 98 -15.56 -1.67 -3.79
N ARG A 99 -16.75 -1.06 -3.75
CA ARG A 99 -17.37 -0.45 -4.94
C ARG A 99 -16.50 0.66 -5.52
N LYS A 100 -16.03 1.59 -4.68
CA LYS A 100 -15.19 2.73 -5.10
C LYS A 100 -13.91 2.28 -5.79
N LEU A 101 -13.22 1.30 -5.22
CA LEU A 101 -11.98 0.76 -5.78
C LEU A 101 -12.23 0.00 -7.09
N ILE A 102 -13.30 -0.79 -7.18
CA ILE A 102 -13.65 -1.53 -8.41
C ILE A 102 -14.02 -0.56 -9.55
N ASP A 103 -14.85 0.44 -9.27
CA ASP A 103 -15.23 1.45 -10.27
C ASP A 103 -14.00 2.23 -10.76
N TRP A 104 -13.11 2.63 -9.83
CA TRP A 104 -11.83 3.24 -10.17
C TRP A 104 -10.96 2.31 -11.03
N LEU A 105 -10.80 1.02 -10.68
CA LEU A 105 -10.01 0.06 -11.46
C LEU A 105 -10.54 -0.12 -12.89
N LYS A 106 -11.87 -0.17 -13.05
CA LYS A 106 -12.51 -0.33 -14.37
C LYS A 106 -12.36 0.90 -15.26
N GLY A 107 -12.18 2.09 -14.67
CA GLY A 107 -12.06 3.35 -15.41
C GLY A 107 -10.77 3.51 -16.22
N ASP A 108 -9.66 2.85 -15.84
CA ASP A 108 -8.41 2.90 -16.61
C ASP A 108 -7.56 1.64 -16.37
N LYS A 109 -7.16 0.96 -17.45
CA LYS A 109 -6.33 -0.26 -17.42
C LYS A 109 -4.94 -0.05 -16.82
N ARG A 110 -4.49 1.20 -16.62
CA ARG A 110 -3.22 1.56 -15.98
C ARG A 110 -3.32 1.63 -14.45
N ARG A 111 -4.53 1.68 -13.89
CA ARG A 111 -4.75 1.75 -12.44
C ARG A 111 -4.38 0.44 -11.76
N ARG A 112 -3.77 0.52 -10.58
CA ARG A 112 -3.22 -0.63 -9.85
C ARG A 112 -3.62 -0.64 -8.37
N LEU A 113 -4.21 -1.74 -7.90
CA LEU A 113 -4.42 -1.99 -6.48
C LEU A 113 -3.53 -3.15 -6.04
N VAL A 114 -2.62 -2.88 -5.10
CA VAL A 114 -1.76 -3.91 -4.50
C VAL A 114 -2.01 -3.97 -3.00
N VAL A 115 -2.37 -5.14 -2.52
CA VAL A 115 -2.52 -5.44 -1.09
C VAL A 115 -1.52 -6.53 -0.74
N LEU A 116 -0.56 -6.21 0.12
CA LEU A 116 0.46 -7.14 0.59
C LEU A 116 0.23 -7.41 2.07
N ALA A 117 0.11 -8.67 2.46
CA ALA A 117 -0.11 -9.07 3.85
C ALA A 117 0.69 -10.35 4.17
N TYR A 118 0.73 -10.71 5.44
CA TYR A 118 1.22 -12.02 5.87
C TYR A 118 0.19 -12.66 6.81
N ASP A 119 0.27 -13.98 6.95
CA ASP A 119 -0.53 -14.71 7.93
C ASP A 119 -0.08 -14.36 9.35
N ASP A 120 -0.81 -13.43 9.96
CA ASP A 120 -0.56 -12.90 11.30
C ASP A 120 -1.38 -13.61 12.38
N ARG A 121 -2.23 -14.59 12.01
CA ARG A 121 -3.26 -15.18 12.89
C ARG A 121 -2.69 -15.90 14.10
N ASN A 122 -1.48 -16.43 13.96
CA ASN A 122 -0.80 -17.26 14.96
C ASN A 122 0.49 -16.62 15.48
N VAL A 123 0.74 -15.35 15.13
CA VAL A 123 1.94 -14.63 15.57
C VAL A 123 1.82 -14.29 17.05
N LEU A 124 2.89 -14.60 17.78
CA LEU A 124 3.00 -14.32 19.21
C LEU A 124 4.07 -13.26 19.48
N PHE A 125 3.76 -12.31 20.35
CA PHE A 125 4.74 -11.41 20.96
C PHE A 125 4.73 -11.65 22.46
N ARG A 126 5.87 -12.09 23.01
CA ARG A 126 6.02 -12.46 24.43
C ARG A 126 4.92 -13.44 24.90
N GLY A 127 4.67 -14.47 24.09
CA GLY A 127 3.66 -15.51 24.38
C GLY A 127 2.20 -15.10 24.18
N LYS A 128 1.92 -13.84 23.84
CA LYS A 128 0.54 -13.34 23.60
C LYS A 128 0.29 -13.16 22.11
N LYS A 129 -0.92 -13.48 21.65
CA LYS A 129 -1.32 -13.21 20.26
C LYS A 129 -1.25 -11.72 19.97
N VAL A 130 -0.64 -11.37 18.83
CA VAL A 130 -0.56 -9.98 18.35
C VAL A 130 -1.91 -9.50 17.83
N VAL A 131 -2.71 -10.41 17.26
CA VAL A 131 -4.03 -10.12 16.69
C VAL A 131 -5.14 -10.86 17.40
N SER A 132 -6.33 -10.25 17.44
CA SER A 132 -7.52 -10.90 17.99
C SER A 132 -8.02 -12.03 17.07
N PRO A 133 -8.93 -12.90 17.55
CA PRO A 133 -9.46 -14.01 16.74
C PRO A 133 -10.12 -13.60 15.42
N THR A 134 -10.66 -12.39 15.33
CA THR A 134 -11.33 -11.83 14.15
C THR A 134 -10.54 -10.69 13.49
N GLY A 135 -9.50 -10.21 14.16
CA GLY A 135 -8.61 -9.15 13.69
C GLY A 135 -7.46 -9.67 12.85
N GLY A 136 -6.52 -8.76 12.57
CA GLY A 136 -5.35 -8.99 11.74
C GLY A 136 -5.58 -8.64 10.27
N THR A 137 -4.49 -8.31 9.60
CA THR A 137 -4.47 -7.96 8.18
C THR A 137 -4.82 -9.18 7.34
N TYR A 138 -4.36 -10.38 7.71
CA TYR A 138 -4.66 -11.60 6.95
C TYR A 138 -6.16 -11.74 6.69
N ARG A 139 -6.98 -11.69 7.75
CA ARG A 139 -8.45 -11.81 7.61
C ARG A 139 -9.05 -10.66 6.83
N ALA A 140 -8.55 -9.44 7.03
CA ALA A 140 -9.03 -8.30 6.28
C ALA A 140 -8.75 -8.41 4.77
N THR A 141 -7.60 -8.98 4.41
CA THR A 141 -7.21 -9.25 3.02
C THR A 141 -8.15 -10.24 2.38
N TYR A 142 -8.49 -11.34 3.06
CA TYR A 142 -9.49 -12.28 2.57
C TYR A 142 -10.88 -11.65 2.46
N ARG A 143 -11.35 -10.88 3.45
CA ARG A 143 -12.63 -10.15 3.35
C ARG A 143 -12.69 -9.22 2.14
N MET A 144 -11.63 -8.46 1.91
CA MET A 144 -11.54 -7.54 0.79
C MET A 144 -11.51 -8.29 -0.55
N ARG A 145 -10.72 -9.36 -0.66
CA ARG A 145 -10.69 -10.22 -1.84
C ARG A 145 -12.05 -10.85 -2.12
N ASP A 146 -12.70 -11.42 -1.10
CA ASP A 146 -13.99 -12.10 -1.22
C ASP A 146 -15.08 -11.15 -1.69
N ARG A 147 -15.04 -9.90 -1.20
CA ARG A 147 -15.90 -8.86 -1.73
C ARG A 147 -15.63 -8.58 -3.21
N PHE A 148 -14.36 -8.43 -3.60
CA PHE A 148 -13.99 -8.14 -4.99
C PHE A 148 -14.35 -9.29 -5.93
N GLN A 149 -14.30 -10.54 -5.44
CA GLN A 149 -14.64 -11.73 -6.20
C GLN A 149 -16.11 -11.77 -6.66
N GLN A 150 -16.99 -10.99 -6.02
CA GLN A 150 -18.37 -10.84 -6.46
C GLN A 150 -18.47 -10.13 -7.83
N ASP A 151 -17.50 -9.28 -8.17
CA ASP A 151 -17.48 -8.49 -9.40
C ASP A 151 -16.34 -8.89 -10.36
N LEU A 152 -15.28 -9.50 -9.84
CA LEU A 152 -14.03 -9.79 -10.56
C LEU A 152 -13.70 -11.28 -10.51
N LYS A 153 -13.19 -11.81 -11.62
CA LYS A 153 -12.62 -13.17 -11.66
C LYS A 153 -11.16 -13.13 -11.24
N PHE A 154 -10.81 -13.89 -10.21
CA PHE A 154 -9.44 -14.02 -9.74
C PHE A 154 -8.77 -15.28 -10.30
N SER A 155 -7.48 -15.15 -10.61
CA SER A 155 -6.55 -16.26 -10.74
C SER A 155 -5.70 -16.36 -9.48
N GLU A 156 -5.40 -17.57 -9.05
CA GLU A 156 -4.51 -17.85 -7.92
C GLU A 156 -3.18 -18.42 -8.41
N SER A 157 -2.08 -18.00 -7.81
CA SER A 157 -0.77 -18.63 -7.99
C SER A 157 0.00 -18.66 -6.67
N THR A 158 0.93 -19.59 -6.56
CA THR A 158 1.82 -19.69 -5.40
C THR A 158 3.27 -19.64 -5.87
N THR A 159 4.10 -18.86 -5.21
CA THR A 159 5.54 -18.79 -5.45
C THR A 159 6.27 -18.66 -4.12
N GLY A 160 7.04 -19.68 -3.75
CA GLY A 160 7.62 -19.78 -2.42
C GLY A 160 6.54 -19.72 -1.34
N ASP A 161 6.70 -18.81 -0.38
CA ASP A 161 5.72 -18.62 0.70
C ASP A 161 4.58 -17.65 0.36
N PHE A 162 4.58 -17.06 -0.83
CA PHE A 162 3.52 -16.14 -1.26
C PHE A 162 2.43 -16.85 -2.03
N VAL A 163 1.18 -16.61 -1.64
CA VAL A 163 -0.02 -16.83 -2.46
C VAL A 163 -0.42 -15.50 -3.08
N THR A 164 -0.67 -15.48 -4.38
CA THR A 164 -1.09 -14.31 -5.12
C THR A 164 -2.47 -14.54 -5.72
N PHE A 165 -3.40 -13.63 -5.44
CA PHE A 165 -4.67 -13.52 -6.14
C PHE A 165 -4.62 -12.31 -7.08
N SER A 166 -4.74 -12.55 -8.38
CA SER A 166 -4.72 -11.52 -9.41
C SER A 166 -6.07 -11.41 -10.11
N ALA A 167 -6.49 -10.19 -10.45
CA ALA A 167 -7.67 -9.96 -11.29
C ALA A 167 -7.46 -8.78 -12.26
N LEU A 168 -8.33 -8.67 -13.27
CA LEU A 168 -8.32 -7.60 -14.28
C LEU A 168 -6.96 -7.45 -14.99
N GLY A 169 -6.34 -8.56 -15.41
CA GLY A 169 -5.03 -8.50 -16.07
C GLY A 169 -3.95 -7.88 -15.18
N ASP A 170 -3.88 -8.32 -13.93
CA ASP A 170 -2.95 -7.84 -12.89
C ASP A 170 -3.14 -6.38 -12.44
N GLN A 171 -4.27 -5.74 -12.78
CA GLN A 171 -4.65 -4.47 -12.16
C GLN A 171 -4.87 -4.60 -10.64
N VAL A 172 -5.34 -5.77 -10.18
CA VAL A 172 -5.53 -6.07 -8.77
C VAL A 172 -4.61 -7.21 -8.38
N ARG A 173 -3.85 -7.03 -7.30
CA ARG A 173 -3.03 -8.10 -6.70
C ARG A 173 -3.17 -8.12 -5.18
N PHE A 174 -3.66 -9.24 -4.65
CA PHE A 174 -3.55 -9.58 -3.23
C PHE A 174 -2.41 -10.58 -3.06
N LEU A 175 -1.32 -10.17 -2.43
CA LEU A 175 -0.16 -11.02 -2.11
C LEU A 175 -0.14 -11.33 -0.62
N ILE A 176 -0.12 -12.61 -0.28
CA ILE A 176 -0.22 -13.08 1.09
C ILE A 176 0.94 -14.03 1.38
N HIS A 177 1.85 -13.62 2.27
CA HIS A 177 2.91 -14.48 2.78
C HIS A 177 2.32 -15.46 3.81
N ARG A 178 2.40 -16.77 3.57
CA ARG A 178 1.78 -17.81 4.41
C ARG A 178 2.36 -17.92 5.83
N ASN A 179 3.56 -17.39 6.04
CA ASN A 179 4.23 -17.29 7.34
C ASN A 179 4.25 -18.63 8.13
N PRO A 180 4.75 -19.72 7.55
CA PRO A 180 4.65 -21.05 8.17
C PRO A 180 5.34 -21.17 9.54
N GLN A 181 6.30 -20.29 9.83
CA GLN A 181 7.01 -20.22 11.11
C GLN A 181 6.37 -19.25 12.13
N ASN A 182 5.19 -18.67 11.82
CA ASN A 182 4.46 -17.75 12.70
C ASN A 182 5.31 -16.57 13.21
N GLN A 183 6.19 -16.05 12.35
CA GLN A 183 7.11 -14.97 12.69
C GLN A 183 6.43 -13.60 12.60
N ILE A 184 6.97 -12.62 13.31
CA ILE A 184 6.59 -11.21 13.14
C ILE A 184 7.22 -10.72 11.83
N LEU A 185 6.43 -10.64 10.76
CA LEU A 185 6.89 -10.17 9.44
C LEU A 185 6.50 -8.71 9.14
N HIS A 186 5.85 -8.02 10.09
CA HIS A 186 5.24 -6.70 9.93
C HIS A 186 6.06 -5.67 9.14
N THR A 187 7.35 -5.49 9.48
CA THR A 187 8.28 -4.59 8.77
C THR A 187 9.15 -5.32 7.75
N ARG A 188 9.45 -6.61 7.99
CA ARG A 188 10.28 -7.43 7.10
C ARG A 188 9.64 -7.64 5.74
N LEU A 189 8.32 -7.80 5.69
CA LEU A 189 7.53 -7.91 4.47
C LEU A 189 7.75 -6.69 3.55
N VAL A 190 7.84 -5.50 4.15
CA VAL A 190 8.00 -4.24 3.43
C VAL A 190 9.43 -4.01 2.97
N GLY A 191 10.39 -4.13 3.90
CA GLY A 191 11.79 -3.81 3.64
C GLY A 191 12.60 -5.03 3.18
N GLU A 192 12.75 -6.01 4.06
CA GLU A 192 13.61 -7.19 3.81
C GLU A 192 13.15 -8.07 2.66
N MET A 193 11.84 -8.10 2.40
CA MET A 193 11.24 -8.87 1.32
C MET A 193 10.84 -7.99 0.14
N ASN A 194 11.31 -6.74 0.09
CA ASN A 194 11.09 -5.81 -1.02
C ASN A 194 9.60 -5.54 -1.34
N GLY A 195 8.70 -5.65 -0.36
CA GLY A 195 7.26 -5.52 -0.57
C GLY A 195 6.84 -4.17 -1.14
N TYR A 196 7.43 -3.07 -0.66
CA TYR A 196 7.17 -1.74 -1.24
C TYR A 196 7.66 -1.66 -2.68
N LEU A 197 8.91 -2.09 -2.94
CA LEU A 197 9.51 -2.04 -4.27
C LEU A 197 8.71 -2.87 -5.28
N TYR A 198 8.26 -4.07 -4.90
CA TYR A 198 7.35 -4.88 -5.71
C TYR A 198 6.08 -4.12 -6.06
N ALA A 199 5.43 -3.56 -5.04
CA ALA A 199 4.13 -2.93 -5.20
C ALA A 199 4.19 -1.66 -6.07
N VAL A 200 5.25 -0.86 -6.00
CA VAL A 200 5.40 0.35 -6.83
C VAL A 200 5.86 0.03 -8.26
N THR A 201 6.66 -1.02 -8.46
CA THR A 201 7.19 -1.38 -9.78
C THR A 201 6.30 -2.35 -10.56
N LEU A 202 5.26 -2.92 -9.95
CA LEU A 202 4.39 -3.88 -10.63
C LEU A 202 3.86 -3.29 -11.96
N GLU A 203 4.02 -4.08 -13.03
CA GLU A 203 3.75 -3.73 -14.44
C GLU A 203 4.65 -2.63 -15.05
N THR A 204 5.84 -2.38 -14.48
CA THR A 204 6.89 -1.57 -15.12
C THR A 204 8.00 -2.46 -15.72
N PRO A 205 8.82 -1.94 -16.65
CA PRO A 205 9.99 -2.67 -17.16
C PRO A 205 10.95 -3.13 -16.04
N GLU A 206 11.06 -2.35 -14.97
CA GLU A 206 11.92 -2.62 -13.82
C GLU A 206 11.43 -3.84 -13.02
N ALA A 207 10.11 -4.07 -12.92
CA ALA A 207 9.58 -5.27 -12.28
C ALA A 207 9.96 -6.57 -13.01
N LYS A 208 10.23 -6.51 -14.32
CA LYS A 208 10.63 -7.68 -15.12
C LYS A 208 12.07 -8.12 -14.87
N GLN A 209 12.87 -7.33 -14.15
CA GLN A 209 14.31 -7.56 -13.96
C GLN A 209 14.64 -8.38 -12.70
N GLY A 210 13.67 -8.72 -11.85
CA GLY A 210 13.95 -9.35 -10.55
C GLY A 210 12.91 -10.35 -10.05
N ARG A 211 13.29 -11.13 -9.04
CA ARG A 211 12.38 -12.02 -8.28
C ARG A 211 11.81 -11.24 -7.10
N LEU A 212 10.84 -10.37 -7.37
CA LEU A 212 10.11 -9.61 -6.35
C LEU A 212 8.67 -10.15 -6.20
N PRO A 213 8.08 -10.12 -4.99
CA PRO A 213 8.73 -9.85 -3.70
C PRO A 213 9.53 -11.08 -3.22
N GLY A 214 10.37 -10.87 -2.22
CA GLY A 214 11.18 -11.92 -1.60
C GLY A 214 12.49 -11.38 -1.04
N PRO A 215 13.11 -12.08 -0.08
CA PRO A 215 14.43 -11.73 0.42
C PRO A 215 15.54 -12.17 -0.57
N PRO A 216 16.75 -11.60 -0.46
CA PRO A 216 17.11 -10.49 0.42
C PRO A 216 16.64 -9.14 -0.12
N ARG A 217 16.71 -8.10 0.72
CA ARG A 217 16.52 -6.71 0.30
C ARG A 217 17.44 -6.38 -0.89
N THR A 218 16.88 -5.97 -2.03
CA THR A 218 17.65 -5.77 -3.26
C THR A 218 18.21 -4.35 -3.39
N TYR A 219 17.71 -3.41 -2.59
CA TYR A 219 18.00 -1.99 -2.75
C TYR A 219 19.03 -1.41 -1.79
N THR A 220 19.65 -2.23 -0.93
CA THR A 220 20.65 -1.79 0.05
C THR A 220 21.80 -1.02 -0.58
N LYS A 221 22.27 -1.43 -1.76
CA LYS A 221 23.37 -0.78 -2.48
C LYS A 221 23.08 0.66 -2.93
N TRP A 222 21.81 1.07 -2.95
CA TRP A 222 21.39 2.42 -3.30
C TRP A 222 21.04 3.28 -2.07
N VAL A 223 21.04 2.69 -0.86
CA VAL A 223 20.81 3.42 0.38
C VAL A 223 22.12 4.05 0.82
N GLN A 224 22.15 5.38 0.88
CA GLN A 224 23.30 6.10 1.44
C GLN A 224 23.29 5.98 2.98
N PRO A 225 24.45 5.74 3.62
CA PRO A 225 24.52 5.64 5.07
C PRO A 225 24.32 6.98 5.77
N GLU A 226 24.69 8.10 5.14
CA GLU A 226 24.45 9.45 5.64
C GLU A 226 23.33 10.15 4.84
N PRO A 227 22.54 11.04 5.48
CA PRO A 227 21.63 11.92 4.76
C PRO A 227 22.38 12.76 3.72
N PHE A 228 21.71 13.07 2.61
CA PHE A 228 22.25 13.98 1.62
C PHE A 228 22.57 15.34 2.27
N LYS A 229 23.84 15.72 2.31
CA LYS A 229 24.26 17.06 2.70
C LYS A 229 24.10 17.94 1.47
N GLN A 230 23.14 18.86 1.50
CA GLN A 230 23.00 19.86 0.46
C GLN A 230 24.32 20.65 0.41
N HIS A 231 25.04 20.58 -0.70
CA HIS A 231 26.19 21.46 -0.90
C HIS A 231 25.67 22.89 -0.84
N GLY A 232 26.25 23.70 0.05
CA GLY A 232 25.89 25.10 0.19
C GLY A 232 25.93 25.77 -1.18
N THR A 233 24.87 26.48 -1.52
CA THR A 233 24.90 27.44 -2.62
C THR A 233 25.94 28.50 -2.25
N GLU A 234 27.09 28.48 -2.91
CA GLU A 234 27.97 29.64 -3.03
C GLU A 234 27.29 30.73 -3.87
#